data_AF-A0A0M8MVH3-F1
#
_entry.id   AF-A0A0M8MVH3-F1
#
_cell.length_a   1.000
_cell.length_b   1.000
_cell.length_c   1.000
_cell.angle_alpha   90.00
_cell.angle_beta   90.00
_cell.angle_gamma   90.00
#
_symmetry.space_group_name_H-M   'P 1'
#
loop_
_entity.id
_entity.type
_entity.pdbx_description
1 polymer ?
#
loop_
_entity_poly.entity_id
_entity_poly.type
_entity_poly.pdbx_seq_one_letter_code
_entity_poly.pdbx_strand_id
1 'polypeptide(L)'
;MEEHSDYDDMGDDKLGDNGAKTKLTDEEKRRNFLERNRVAALKCRQRKKQWLQNLQNKVELYSSENDTLTQQITQLREEVVNLKTLLLAHKDCPVTQQQGMHGTFMAQVVEPYNPQMNPYTMGGPIPTQQVIAGQPVQRRFS
;
A
#
# COMPACT_ATOMS: atom_id res chain seq x y z
N MET A 1 18.15 -6.12 11.34
CA MET A 1 18.25 -7.22 12.31
C MET A 1 17.16 -7.00 13.34
N GLU A 2 15.96 -7.52 13.08
CA GLU A 2 14.94 -7.80 14.10
C GLU A 2 14.25 -9.09 13.65
N GLU A 3 14.76 -10.19 14.17
CA GLU A 3 14.09 -11.50 14.14
C GLU A 3 12.83 -11.37 14.99
N HIS A 4 11.67 -11.18 14.36
CA HIS A 4 10.42 -11.51 15.03
C HIS A 4 10.26 -13.03 14.91
N SER A 5 10.84 -13.70 15.88
CA SER A 5 10.73 -15.13 16.08
C SER A 5 9.26 -15.56 16.10
N ASP A 6 8.92 -16.47 15.19
CA ASP A 6 7.66 -17.18 15.13
C ASP A 6 7.70 -18.28 16.20
N TYR A 7 7.70 -17.86 17.48
CA TYR A 7 7.56 -18.79 18.60
C TYR A 7 6.08 -19.10 18.79
N ASP A 8 5.82 -20.41 18.84
CA ASP A 8 4.61 -21.10 19.29
C ASP A 8 3.56 -21.50 18.22
N ASP A 9 4.02 -22.20 17.18
CA ASP A 9 3.31 -23.39 16.67
C ASP A 9 3.64 -24.61 17.55
N MET A 10 3.16 -24.60 18.80
CA MET A 10 3.22 -25.75 19.71
C MET A 10 1.82 -26.02 20.26
N GLY A 11 1.10 -26.88 19.56
CA GLY A 11 -0.23 -27.35 19.95
C GLY A 11 -0.83 -28.37 19.00
N ASP A 12 -0.01 -29.21 18.34
CA ASP A 12 -0.48 -30.53 17.88
C ASP A 12 -0.56 -31.41 19.13
N ASP A 13 -1.62 -31.23 19.91
CA ASP A 13 -2.02 -32.22 20.92
C ASP A 13 -2.42 -33.49 20.17
N LYS A 14 -1.42 -34.33 19.89
CA LYS A 14 -1.62 -35.74 19.58
C LYS A 14 -2.43 -36.37 20.73
N LEU A 15 -3.74 -36.40 20.58
CA LEU A 15 -4.57 -37.35 21.31
C LEU A 15 -4.44 -38.72 20.64
N GLY A 16 -3.29 -39.34 20.87
CA GLY A 16 -3.21 -40.79 20.86
C GLY A 16 -3.83 -41.31 22.15
N ASP A 17 -5.10 -41.72 22.11
CA ASP A 17 -5.59 -42.78 23.00
C ASP A 17 -6.65 -43.61 22.30
N ASN A 18 -6.23 -44.82 21.97
CA ASN A 18 -7.06 -45.89 21.46
C ASN A 18 -7.54 -46.67 22.70
N GLY A 19 -8.55 -46.16 23.44
CA GLY A 19 -8.71 -46.67 24.80
C GLY A 19 -10.02 -46.50 25.57
N ALA A 20 -11.01 -45.69 25.17
CA ALA A 20 -12.32 -45.74 25.84
C ALA A 20 -13.43 -45.09 25.01
N LYS A 21 -14.32 -45.91 24.44
CA LYS A 21 -15.68 -45.46 24.08
C LYS A 21 -16.53 -45.30 25.34
N THR A 22 -16.03 -44.59 26.35
CA THR A 22 -16.92 -44.03 27.37
C THR A 22 -17.76 -43.00 26.63
N LYS A 23 -19.09 -43.17 26.67
CA LYS A 23 -20.04 -42.24 26.10
C LYS A 23 -19.83 -40.90 26.81
N LEU A 24 -18.98 -40.06 26.22
CA LEU A 24 -18.69 -38.73 26.71
C LEU A 24 -20.04 -38.02 26.86
N THR A 25 -20.29 -37.53 28.07
CA THR A 25 -21.59 -36.97 28.43
C THR A 25 -21.90 -35.80 27.52
N ASP A 26 -23.19 -35.52 27.27
CA ASP A 26 -23.53 -34.42 26.36
C ASP A 26 -23.00 -33.06 26.85
N GLU A 27 -22.79 -32.92 28.17
CA GLU A 27 -22.15 -31.75 28.77
C GLU A 27 -20.67 -31.65 28.38
N GLU A 28 -19.91 -32.75 28.44
CA GLU A 28 -18.50 -32.74 28.04
C GLU A 28 -18.34 -32.48 26.53
N LYS A 29 -19.26 -32.98 25.68
CA LYS A 29 -19.23 -32.70 24.22
C LYS A 29 -19.44 -31.21 23.98
N ARG A 30 -20.40 -30.64 24.70
CA ARG A 30 -20.73 -29.21 24.64
C ARG A 30 -19.53 -28.36 25.09
N ARG A 31 -18.86 -28.73 26.19
CA ARG A 31 -17.63 -28.04 26.63
C ARG A 31 -16.53 -28.10 25.57
N ASN A 32 -16.29 -29.25 24.95
CA ASN A 32 -15.25 -29.38 23.93
C ASN A 32 -15.58 -28.56 22.66
N PHE A 33 -16.83 -28.53 22.23
CA PHE A 33 -17.26 -27.70 21.10
C PHE A 33 -17.08 -26.20 21.38
N LEU A 34 -17.46 -25.74 22.58
CA LEU A 34 -17.29 -24.35 22.99
C LEU A 34 -15.81 -23.94 23.04
N GLU A 35 -14.93 -24.84 23.51
CA GLU A 35 -13.49 -24.56 23.54
C GLU A 35 -12.90 -24.46 22.12
N ARG A 36 -13.26 -25.39 21.23
CA ARG A 36 -12.87 -25.30 19.81
C ARG A 36 -13.39 -24.02 19.16
N ASN A 37 -14.62 -23.61 19.44
CA ASN A 37 -15.20 -22.37 18.94
C ASN A 37 -14.45 -21.14 19.48
N ARG A 38 -14.09 -21.15 20.77
CA ARG A 38 -13.30 -20.09 21.39
C ARG A 38 -11.96 -19.90 20.68
N VAL A 39 -11.23 -20.98 20.44
CA VAL A 39 -9.94 -20.95 19.72
C VAL A 39 -10.13 -20.47 18.27
N ALA A 40 -11.15 -20.97 17.56
CA ALA A 40 -11.44 -20.53 16.20
C ALA A 40 -11.79 -19.04 16.11
N ALA A 41 -12.59 -18.53 17.06
CA ALA A 41 -12.96 -17.12 17.15
C ALA A 41 -11.73 -16.24 17.44
N LEU A 42 -10.84 -16.68 18.34
CA LEU A 42 -9.58 -15.99 18.61
C LEU A 42 -8.69 -15.93 17.36
N LYS A 43 -8.51 -17.07 16.65
CA LYS A 43 -7.72 -17.14 15.42
C LYS A 43 -8.30 -16.26 14.31
N CYS A 44 -9.62 -16.20 14.18
CA CYS A 44 -10.30 -15.29 13.24
C CYS A 44 -9.99 -13.81 13.56
N ARG A 45 -10.07 -13.42 14.84
CA ARG A 45 -9.74 -12.06 15.28
C ARG A 45 -8.26 -11.73 15.07
N GLN A 46 -7.36 -12.66 15.38
CA GLN A 46 -5.92 -12.48 15.20
C GLN A 46 -5.56 -12.32 13.72
N ARG A 47 -6.12 -13.17 12.84
CA ARG A 47 -5.92 -13.03 11.39
C ARG A 47 -6.42 -11.68 10.88
N LYS A 48 -7.59 -11.22 11.34
CA LYS A 48 -8.11 -9.89 10.99
C LYS A 48 -7.16 -8.79 11.47
N LYS A 49 -6.66 -8.87 12.69
CA LYS A 49 -5.70 -7.91 13.25
C LYS A 49 -4.41 -7.87 12.41
N GLN A 50 -3.82 -9.02 12.12
CA GLN A 50 -2.61 -9.11 11.31
C GLN A 50 -2.83 -8.60 9.88
N TRP A 51 -3.97 -8.91 9.27
CA TRP A 51 -4.32 -8.39 7.95
C TRP A 51 -4.40 -6.85 7.94
N LEU A 52 -5.06 -6.26 8.94
CA LEU A 52 -5.13 -4.81 9.08
C LEU A 52 -3.76 -4.17 9.32
N GLN A 53 -2.93 -4.79 10.17
CA GLN A 53 -1.55 -4.33 10.41
C GLN A 53 -0.71 -4.40 9.14
N ASN A 54 -0.76 -5.50 8.40
CA ASN A 54 -0.06 -5.64 7.12
C ASN A 54 -0.52 -4.60 6.10
N LEU A 55 -1.82 -4.28 6.08
CA LEU A 55 -2.35 -3.24 5.19
C LEU A 55 -1.81 -1.85 5.60
N GLN A 56 -1.83 -1.54 6.88
CA GLN A 56 -1.29 -0.29 7.42
C GLN A 56 0.20 -0.13 7.08
N ASN A 57 1.01 -1.17 7.31
CA ASN A 57 2.43 -1.17 6.98
C ASN A 57 2.68 -0.94 5.47
N LYS A 58 1.84 -1.50 4.60
CA LYS A 58 1.95 -1.27 3.15
C LYS A 58 1.64 0.17 2.76
N VAL A 59 0.62 0.77 3.38
CA VAL A 59 0.29 2.18 3.16
C VAL A 59 1.46 3.07 3.56
N GLU A 60 2.05 2.83 4.74
CA GLU A 60 3.19 3.59 5.23
C GLU A 60 4.41 3.44 4.32
N LEU A 61 4.73 2.21 3.89
CA LEU A 61 5.81 1.92 2.94
C LEU A 61 5.63 2.71 1.64
N TYR A 62 4.47 2.58 0.99
CA TYR A 62 4.23 3.24 -0.29
C TYR A 62 4.13 4.76 -0.15
N SER A 63 3.63 5.28 0.97
CA SER A 63 3.65 6.72 1.25
C SER A 63 5.09 7.23 1.35
N SER A 64 5.95 6.55 2.11
CA SER A 64 7.36 6.92 2.26
C SER A 64 8.13 6.85 0.94
N GLU A 65 7.89 5.82 0.12
CA GLU A 65 8.50 5.71 -1.21
C GLU A 65 8.02 6.84 -2.13
N ASN A 66 6.73 7.16 -2.10
CA ASN A 66 6.18 8.26 -2.90
C ASN A 66 6.82 9.60 -2.54
N ASP A 67 6.94 9.88 -1.24
CA ASP A 67 7.57 11.11 -0.75
C ASP A 67 9.04 11.19 -1.20
N THR A 68 9.77 10.08 -1.11
CA THR A 68 11.17 9.99 -1.56
C THR A 68 11.29 10.24 -3.06
N LEU A 69 10.46 9.58 -3.87
CA LEU A 69 10.46 9.76 -5.33
C LEU A 69 10.07 11.20 -5.73
N THR A 70 9.10 11.78 -5.04
CA THR A 70 8.67 13.17 -5.26
C THR A 70 9.79 14.17 -4.92
N GLN A 71 10.54 13.91 -3.86
CA GLN A 71 11.73 14.70 -3.52
C GLN A 71 12.82 14.58 -4.59
N GLN A 72 13.11 13.36 -5.07
CA GLN A 72 14.08 13.15 -6.16
C GLN A 72 13.66 13.88 -7.45
N ILE A 73 12.37 13.81 -7.82
CA ILE A 73 11.84 14.56 -8.97
C ILE A 73 12.07 16.07 -8.78
N THR A 74 11.82 16.59 -7.58
CA THR A 74 12.01 18.02 -7.26
C THR A 74 13.47 18.41 -7.40
N GLN A 75 14.39 17.64 -6.81
CA GLN A 75 15.85 17.86 -6.91
C GLN A 75 16.32 17.86 -8.37
N LEU A 76 15.92 16.86 -9.17
CA LEU A 76 16.29 16.79 -10.58
C LEU A 76 15.73 17.96 -11.38
N ARG A 77 14.51 18.44 -11.07
CA ARG A 77 13.95 19.63 -11.72
C ARG A 77 14.75 20.89 -11.38
N GLU A 78 15.16 21.05 -10.12
CA GLU A 78 16.02 22.15 -9.69
C GLU A 78 17.39 22.10 -10.39
N GLU A 79 18.00 20.92 -10.50
CA GLU A 79 19.26 20.73 -11.23
C GLU A 79 19.12 21.12 -12.71
N VAL A 80 18.04 20.71 -13.37
CA VAL A 80 17.75 21.11 -14.77
C VAL A 80 17.65 22.62 -14.89
N VAL A 81 16.95 23.29 -13.98
CA VAL A 81 16.84 24.77 -13.98
C VAL A 81 18.20 25.41 -13.74
N ASN A 82 18.99 24.91 -12.81
CA ASN A 82 20.33 25.41 -12.51
C ASN A 82 21.25 25.30 -13.74
N LEU A 83 21.30 24.12 -14.38
CA LEU A 83 22.10 23.89 -15.59
C LEU A 83 21.65 24.78 -16.75
N LYS A 84 20.32 24.89 -16.98
CA LYS A 84 19.76 25.79 -18.00
C LYS A 84 20.14 27.24 -17.73
N THR A 85 20.12 27.68 -16.48
CA THR A 85 20.50 29.05 -16.08
C THR A 85 21.98 29.32 -16.33
N LEU A 86 22.86 28.38 -15.95
CA LEU A 86 24.30 28.49 -16.21
C LEU A 86 24.59 28.57 -17.72
N LEU A 87 23.97 27.70 -18.52
CA LEU A 87 24.12 27.72 -19.97
C LEU A 87 23.62 29.04 -20.59
N LEU A 88 22.49 29.57 -20.10
CA LEU A 88 21.95 30.85 -20.56
C LEU A 88 22.89 32.03 -20.23
N ALA A 89 23.56 32.00 -19.06
CA ALA A 89 24.56 33.00 -18.71
C ALA A 89 25.76 33.01 -19.68
N HIS A 90 26.07 31.87 -20.30
CA HIS A 90 27.13 31.73 -21.31
C HIS A 90 26.65 31.86 -22.75
N LYS A 91 25.43 32.37 -22.98
CA LYS A 91 24.83 32.49 -24.32
C LYS A 91 25.60 33.38 -25.29
N ASP A 92 26.50 34.25 -24.83
CA ASP A 92 27.26 35.17 -25.71
C ASP A 92 28.78 34.91 -25.66
N CYS A 93 29.21 33.77 -25.09
CA CYS A 93 30.62 33.40 -25.04
C CYS A 93 31.18 33.15 -26.46
N PRO A 94 32.38 33.64 -26.82
CA PRO A 94 32.97 33.44 -28.16
C PRO A 94 33.06 31.96 -28.57
N VAL A 95 33.28 31.07 -27.58
CA VAL A 95 33.32 29.62 -27.77
C VAL A 95 31.94 29.06 -28.15
N THR A 96 30.86 29.55 -27.54
CA THR A 96 29.48 29.12 -27.83
C THR A 96 29.03 29.57 -29.22
N GLN A 97 29.46 30.78 -29.66
CA GLN A 97 29.23 31.30 -31.01
C GLN A 97 29.93 30.49 -32.09
N GLN A 98 31.16 30.07 -31.84
CA GLN A 98 31.92 29.25 -32.78
C GLN A 98 31.32 27.85 -32.98
N GLN A 99 30.59 27.33 -31.99
CA GLN A 99 29.92 26.02 -32.05
C GLN A 99 28.51 26.05 -32.66
N GLY A 100 27.99 27.21 -33.06
CA GLY A 100 26.68 27.30 -33.74
C GLY A 100 25.47 26.92 -32.87
N MET A 101 25.62 26.90 -31.55
CA MET A 101 24.62 26.39 -30.60
C MET A 101 23.46 27.37 -30.31
N HIS A 102 23.46 28.59 -30.86
CA HIS A 102 22.47 29.62 -30.52
C HIS A 102 21.04 29.35 -30.98
N GLY A 103 20.84 28.69 -32.13
CA GLY A 103 19.52 28.58 -32.78
C GLY A 103 18.60 27.49 -32.20
N THR A 104 19.15 26.33 -31.85
CA THR A 104 18.39 25.18 -31.33
C THR A 104 18.16 25.27 -29.81
N PHE A 105 19.03 25.99 -29.11
CA PHE A 105 19.05 26.05 -27.64
C PHE A 105 17.82 26.77 -27.09
N MET A 106 17.47 27.96 -27.62
CA MET A 106 16.38 28.80 -27.09
C MET A 106 15.01 28.08 -27.04
N ALA A 107 14.72 27.20 -28.01
CA ALA A 107 13.46 26.46 -28.04
C ALA A 107 13.29 25.48 -26.86
N GLN A 108 14.37 24.85 -26.38
CA GLN A 108 14.32 23.88 -25.27
C GLN A 108 14.49 24.51 -23.88
N VAL A 109 15.08 25.71 -23.77
CA VAL A 109 15.19 26.43 -22.48
C VAL A 109 13.91 27.17 -22.13
N VAL A 110 13.17 27.68 -23.13
CA VAL A 110 11.97 28.50 -22.92
C VAL A 110 10.71 27.67 -22.77
N GLU A 111 10.73 26.38 -23.16
CA GLU A 111 9.57 25.51 -22.98
C GLU A 111 9.36 25.18 -21.50
N PRO A 112 8.29 25.69 -20.86
CA PRO A 112 8.03 25.41 -19.46
C PRO A 112 7.70 23.93 -19.35
N TYR A 113 8.45 23.22 -18.50
CA TYR A 113 8.08 21.87 -18.09
C TYR A 113 6.66 21.93 -17.52
N ASN A 114 5.70 21.31 -18.21
CA ASN A 114 4.28 21.38 -17.86
C ASN A 114 4.05 20.67 -16.52
N PRO A 115 3.73 21.40 -15.42
CA PRO A 115 3.46 20.79 -14.12
C PRO A 115 2.14 20.04 -14.07
N GLN A 116 1.30 20.18 -15.10
CA GLN A 116 -0.08 19.72 -15.13
C GLN A 116 -0.23 18.26 -15.60
N MET A 117 0.68 17.40 -15.16
CA MET A 117 0.49 15.95 -15.15
C MET A 117 0.49 15.53 -13.69
N ASN A 118 -0.63 15.77 -13.01
CA ASN A 118 -0.90 15.12 -11.73
C ASN A 118 -1.13 13.63 -12.03
N PRO A 119 -0.24 12.71 -11.61
CA PRO A 119 -0.41 11.28 -11.90
C PRO A 119 -1.65 10.67 -11.24
N TYR A 120 -2.28 11.39 -10.29
CA TYR A 120 -3.50 10.99 -9.59
C TYR A 120 -4.79 11.61 -10.12
N THR A 121 -4.75 12.51 -11.11
CA THR A 121 -5.97 13.12 -11.68
C THR A 121 -6.52 12.39 -12.91
N MET A 122 -5.98 11.21 -13.25
CA MET A 122 -6.50 10.34 -14.32
C MET A 122 -7.70 9.48 -13.87
N GLY A 123 -8.38 9.88 -12.79
CA GLY A 123 -9.70 9.39 -12.41
C GLY A 123 -10.69 10.53 -12.55
N GLY A 124 -11.34 10.64 -13.71
CA GLY A 124 -12.53 11.49 -13.85
C GLY A 124 -13.56 11.16 -12.76
N PRO A 125 -14.51 12.06 -12.45
CA PRO A 125 -15.47 11.85 -11.38
C PRO A 125 -16.15 10.50 -11.56
N ILE A 126 -15.93 9.59 -10.61
CA ILE A 126 -16.66 8.33 -10.53
C ILE A 126 -18.13 8.74 -10.43
N PRO A 127 -19.02 8.35 -11.37
CA PRO A 127 -20.42 8.64 -11.23
C PRO A 127 -20.88 8.02 -9.92
N THR A 128 -21.28 8.86 -8.97
CA THR A 128 -21.90 8.45 -7.73
C THR A 128 -23.19 7.73 -8.10
N GLN A 129 -23.15 6.41 -8.18
CA GLN A 129 -24.36 5.61 -8.27
C GLN A 129 -25.13 5.82 -6.98
N GLN A 130 -26.27 6.50 -7.10
CA GLN A 130 -27.19 6.72 -6.00
C GLN A 130 -27.59 5.34 -5.45
N VAL A 131 -27.15 5.05 -4.23
CA VAL A 131 -27.63 3.87 -3.51
C VAL A 131 -29.10 4.10 -3.20
N ILE A 132 -29.99 3.40 -3.91
CA ILE A 132 -31.40 3.33 -3.58
C ILE A 132 -31.50 2.74 -2.18
N ALA A 133 -31.79 3.60 -1.21
CA ALA A 133 -32.11 3.21 0.14
C ALA A 133 -33.49 2.54 0.14
N GLY A 134 -33.55 1.29 0.61
CA GLY A 134 -34.80 0.67 1.05
C GLY A 134 -35.22 -0.56 0.27
N GLN A 135 -34.69 -1.72 0.65
CA GLN A 135 -35.49 -2.95 0.67
C GLN A 135 -35.23 -3.72 1.97
N PRO A 136 -36.27 -4.07 2.75
CA PRO A 136 -36.11 -4.86 3.95
C PRO A 136 -35.81 -6.31 3.58
N VAL A 137 -34.59 -6.77 3.87
CA VAL A 137 -34.20 -8.18 3.74
C VAL A 137 -34.91 -8.96 4.85
N GLN A 138 -35.93 -9.73 4.49
CA GLN A 138 -36.57 -10.65 5.42
C GLN A 138 -35.59 -11.78 5.78
N ARG A 139 -35.21 -11.82 7.06
CA ARG A 139 -34.37 -12.87 7.64
C ARG A 139 -35.16 -14.18 7.65
N ARG A 140 -34.81 -15.11 6.76
CA ARG A 140 -35.28 -16.50 6.87
C ARG A 140 -34.41 -17.23 7.88
N PHE A 141 -35.00 -17.54 9.03
CA PHE A 141 -34.47 -18.55 9.93
C PHE A 141 -34.95 -19.92 9.46
N SER A 142 -34.05 -20.91 9.42
CA SER A 142 -34.35 -22.32 9.58
C SER A 142 -33.23 -22.97 10.36
#